data_AF-A0A380AWM0-F1
#
_entry.id   AF-A0A380AWM0-F1
#
_cell.length_a   1.000
_cell.length_b   1.000
_cell.length_c   1.000
_cell.angle_alpha   90.00
_cell.angle_beta   90.00
_cell.angle_gamma   90.00
#
_symmetry.space_group_name_H-M   'P 1'
#
loop_
_entity.id
_entity.type
_entity.pdbx_description
1 polymer ?
#
loop_
_entity_poly.entity_id
_entity_poly.type
_entity_poly.pdbx_seq_one_letter_code
_entity_poly.pdbx_strand_id
1 'polypeptide(L)'
;MLKLAGADNIAEPFFEWWGVINPEQLLFAKPDAIFISGRENNKVSSALSMGVGVDKSTAVQQLMAFSTRNGWNSLPAIKNKQLFGVYQGASRTLSDFAMIQFIAKSLYPEQFKDVDPVKNYLDYYEKYLPVKPEGTFAVAAWQ
;
A
#
# COMPACT_ATOMS: atom_id res chain seq x y z
N MET A 1 -1.01 -8.49 -7.96
CA MET A 1 -1.99 -7.58 -7.35
C MET A 1 -2.27 -6.36 -8.21
N LEU A 2 -1.26 -5.52 -8.53
CA LEU A 2 -1.45 -4.28 -9.32
C LEU A 2 -2.25 -4.48 -10.62
N LYS A 3 -1.86 -5.45 -11.46
CA LYS A 3 -2.57 -5.80 -12.70
C LYS A 3 -4.03 -6.22 -12.48
N LEU A 4 -4.32 -6.94 -11.39
CA LEU A 4 -5.70 -7.33 -11.04
C LEU A 4 -6.54 -6.14 -10.56
N ALA A 5 -5.89 -5.13 -9.98
CA ALA A 5 -6.52 -3.88 -9.58
C ALA A 5 -6.66 -2.88 -10.74
N GLY A 6 -6.28 -3.25 -11.97
CA GLY A 6 -6.34 -2.38 -13.15
C GLY A 6 -5.19 -1.38 -13.27
N ALA A 7 -4.15 -1.50 -12.43
CA ALA A 7 -3.02 -0.57 -12.43
C ALA A 7 -1.97 -0.94 -13.50
N ASP A 8 -1.40 0.09 -14.14
CA ASP A 8 -0.18 -0.04 -14.93
C ASP A 8 1.05 0.00 -14.00
N ASN A 9 1.88 -1.04 -14.04
CA ASN A 9 3.03 -1.17 -13.15
C ASN A 9 4.29 -0.68 -13.86
N ILE A 10 4.77 0.51 -13.48
CA ILE A 10 5.99 1.13 -14.04
C ILE A 10 7.24 0.25 -13.96
N ALA A 11 7.24 -0.78 -13.10
CA ALA A 11 8.37 -1.69 -12.91
C ALA A 11 8.29 -2.97 -13.76
N GLU A 12 7.13 -3.29 -14.35
CA GLU A 12 6.90 -4.53 -15.13
C GLU A 12 7.91 -4.73 -16.28
N PRO A 13 8.33 -3.69 -17.04
CA PRO A 13 9.32 -3.86 -18.09
C PRO A 13 10.74 -4.20 -17.60
N PHE A 14 11.04 -3.97 -16.32
CA PHE A 14 12.41 -4.06 -15.79
C PHE A 14 12.65 -5.33 -14.96
N PHE A 15 11.61 -5.90 -14.35
CA PHE A 15 11.73 -7.01 -13.43
C PHE A 15 10.60 -8.03 -13.61
N GLU A 16 10.95 -9.31 -13.66
CA GLU A 16 9.96 -10.40 -13.70
C GLU A 16 9.32 -10.64 -12.31
N TRP A 17 10.10 -10.54 -11.23
CA TRP A 17 9.66 -10.91 -9.88
C TRP A 17 9.80 -9.77 -8.86
N TRP A 18 11.03 -9.34 -8.61
CA TRP A 18 11.32 -8.21 -7.71
C TRP A 18 12.67 -7.59 -8.09
N GLY A 19 12.84 -6.32 -7.77
CA GLY A 19 14.08 -5.59 -8.01
C GLY A 19 14.01 -4.17 -7.47
N VAL A 20 15.14 -3.46 -7.55
CA VAL A 20 15.24 -2.06 -7.15
C VAL A 20 15.29 -1.21 -8.41
N ILE A 21 14.26 -0.39 -8.64
CA ILE A 21 14.25 0.58 -9.72
C ILE A 21 15.28 1.69 -9.44
N ASN A 22 15.96 2.18 -10.49
CA ASN A 22 16.82 3.35 -10.35
C ASN A 22 15.97 4.57 -9.96
N PRO A 23 16.38 5.39 -8.96
CA PRO A 23 15.66 6.60 -8.59
C PRO A 23 15.35 7.54 -9.78
N GLU A 24 16.26 7.69 -10.74
CA GLU A 24 16.02 8.52 -11.94
C GLU A 24 14.97 7.92 -12.86
N GLN A 25 14.94 6.59 -13.01
CA GLN A 25 13.89 5.91 -13.78
C GLN A 25 12.51 6.11 -13.13
N LEU A 26 12.42 6.08 -11.80
CA LEU A 26 11.20 6.42 -11.08
C LEU A 26 10.74 7.86 -11.36
N LEU A 27 11.67 8.82 -11.34
CA LEU A 27 11.37 10.23 -11.64
C LEU A 27 10.93 10.43 -13.10
N PHE A 28 11.48 9.65 -14.03
CA PHE A 28 11.07 9.67 -15.44
C PHE A 28 9.69 9.03 -15.65
N ALA A 29 9.41 7.91 -14.99
CA ALA A 29 8.15 7.18 -15.10
C ALA A 29 6.95 7.95 -14.53
N LYS A 30 7.18 8.89 -13.59
CA LYS A 30 6.16 9.80 -13.02
C LYS A 30 4.86 9.09 -12.63
N PRO A 31 4.90 8.10 -11.71
CA PRO A 31 3.70 7.37 -11.32
C PRO A 31 2.62 8.29 -10.75
N ASP A 32 1.36 7.96 -11.06
CA ASP A 32 0.18 8.64 -10.55
C ASP A 32 -0.16 8.26 -9.10
N ALA A 33 0.25 7.06 -8.67
CA ALA A 33 0.09 6.57 -7.30
C ALA A 33 1.30 5.75 -6.85
N ILE A 34 1.60 5.79 -5.54
CA ILE A 34 2.67 5.02 -4.91
C ILE A 34 2.09 4.18 -3.79
N PHE A 35 2.36 2.88 -3.81
CA PHE A 35 2.02 1.94 -2.75
C PHE A 35 3.31 1.43 -2.08
N ILE A 36 3.45 1.67 -0.79
CA ILE A 36 4.57 1.20 0.03
C ILE A 36 4.12 -0.03 0.81
N SER A 37 4.77 -1.16 0.60
CA SER A 37 4.51 -2.37 1.38
C SER A 37 5.14 -2.25 2.78
N GLY A 38 4.36 -2.47 3.83
CA GLY A 38 4.82 -2.47 5.23
C GLY A 38 4.56 -3.79 5.96
N ARG A 39 5.22 -4.01 7.10
CA ARG A 39 5.06 -5.19 7.96
C ARG A 39 5.38 -4.89 9.41
N GLU A 40 5.02 -5.78 10.33
CA GLU A 40 5.49 -5.76 11.70
C GLU A 40 6.94 -6.24 11.83
N ASN A 41 7.55 -5.93 12.99
CA ASN A 41 8.87 -6.41 13.40
C ASN A 41 9.99 -6.10 12.38
N ASN A 42 9.98 -4.88 11.84
CA ASN A 42 11.01 -4.41 10.92
C ASN A 42 12.39 -4.37 11.61
N LYS A 43 13.40 -4.90 10.93
CA LYS A 43 14.82 -4.73 11.34
C LYS A 43 15.36 -3.35 11.01
N VAL A 44 14.80 -2.70 9.99
CA VAL A 44 15.20 -1.38 9.50
C VAL A 44 14.21 -0.35 10.05
N SER A 45 14.71 0.63 10.81
CA SER A 45 13.87 1.63 11.48
C SER A 45 13.12 2.57 10.53
N SER A 46 13.63 2.75 9.31
CA SER A 46 12.99 3.54 8.25
C SER A 46 12.00 2.75 7.39
N ALA A 47 11.83 1.45 7.63
CA ALA A 47 10.82 0.65 6.95
C ALA A 47 9.43 0.99 7.48
N LEU A 48 8.43 0.89 6.60
CA LEU A 48 7.04 1.15 6.98
C LEU A 48 6.54 0.04 7.90
N SER A 49 6.16 0.40 9.12
CA SER A 49 5.45 -0.46 10.04
C SER A 49 3.98 -0.51 9.66
N MET A 50 3.46 -1.72 9.48
CA MET A 50 2.04 -2.02 9.25
C MET A 50 1.71 -3.40 9.82
N GLY A 51 0.44 -3.73 9.94
CA GLY A 51 0.00 -5.05 10.40
C GLY A 51 -0.47 -5.02 11.85
N VAL A 52 -0.39 -6.19 12.49
CA VAL A 52 -0.95 -6.43 13.81
C VAL A 52 -0.22 -5.61 14.88
N GLY A 53 -0.97 -4.95 15.76
CA GLY A 53 -0.44 -4.11 16.83
C GLY A 53 0.19 -2.79 16.37
N VAL A 54 0.07 -2.44 15.09
CA VAL A 54 0.58 -1.16 14.57
C VAL A 54 -0.52 -0.10 14.56
N ASP A 55 -0.30 0.97 15.33
CA ASP A 55 -1.17 2.14 15.34
C ASP A 55 -1.21 2.87 14.00
N LYS A 56 -2.40 3.32 13.63
CA LYS A 56 -2.63 4.05 12.37
C LYS A 56 -1.81 5.33 12.28
N SER A 57 -1.69 6.07 13.38
CA SER A 57 -0.89 7.31 13.45
C SER A 57 0.58 7.05 13.14
N THR A 58 1.15 5.99 13.70
CA THR A 58 2.54 5.55 13.45
C THR A 58 2.74 5.21 11.97
N ALA A 59 1.84 4.41 11.38
CA ALA A 59 1.92 4.05 9.97
C ALA A 59 1.81 5.28 9.06
N VAL A 60 0.88 6.21 9.34
CA VAL A 60 0.73 7.46 8.58
C VAL A 60 1.97 8.34 8.70
N GLN A 61 2.51 8.53 9.91
CA GLN A 61 3.71 9.34 10.12
C GLN A 61 4.91 8.80 9.34
N GLN A 62 5.14 7.49 9.41
CA GLN A 62 6.22 6.84 8.67
C GLN A 62 6.00 6.94 7.15
N LEU A 63 4.76 6.71 6.68
CA LEU A 63 4.42 6.81 5.27
C LEU A 63 4.65 8.23 4.74
N MET A 64 4.27 9.26 5.50
CA MET A 64 4.56 10.66 5.17
C MET A 64 6.06 10.93 5.02
N ALA A 65 6.92 10.27 5.80
CA ALA A 65 8.37 10.42 5.66
C ALA A 65 8.91 9.88 4.31
N PHE A 66 8.20 8.98 3.62
CA PHE A 66 8.58 8.58 2.26
C PHE A 66 8.40 9.72 1.25
N SER A 67 7.39 10.58 1.45
CA SER A 67 7.10 11.72 0.55
C SER A 67 8.22 12.77 0.53
N THR A 68 9.11 12.78 1.52
CA THR A 68 10.22 13.73 1.64
C THR A 68 11.52 13.24 1.00
N ARG A 69 11.51 12.04 0.39
CA ARG A 69 12.66 11.51 -0.36
C ARG A 69 13.06 12.46 -1.49
N ASN A 70 14.35 12.51 -1.80
CA ASN A 70 14.86 13.41 -2.83
C ASN A 70 14.15 13.16 -4.18
N GLY A 71 13.68 14.24 -4.80
CA GLY A 71 12.91 14.22 -6.05
C GLY A 71 11.43 13.82 -5.93
N TRP A 72 10.99 13.22 -4.81
CA TRP A 72 9.61 12.72 -4.68
C TRP A 72 8.58 13.85 -4.65
N ASN A 73 8.95 15.02 -4.13
CA ASN A 73 8.12 16.24 -4.17
C ASN A 73 7.69 16.66 -5.59
N SER A 74 8.42 16.22 -6.63
CA SER A 74 8.12 16.53 -8.02
C SER A 74 7.11 15.55 -8.66
N LEU A 75 6.94 14.36 -8.07
CA LEU A 75 6.13 13.27 -8.61
C LEU A 75 4.63 13.60 -8.59
N PRO A 76 3.85 13.22 -9.62
CA PRO A 76 2.40 13.36 -9.63
C PRO A 76 1.74 12.72 -8.41
N ALA A 77 2.14 11.49 -8.05
CA ALA A 77 1.63 10.80 -6.87
C ALA A 77 1.72 11.62 -5.58
N ILE A 78 2.83 12.32 -5.34
CA ILE A 78 3.00 13.11 -4.11
C ILE A 78 2.19 14.41 -4.18
N LYS A 79 2.19 15.09 -5.33
CA LYS A 79 1.42 16.33 -5.53
C LYS A 79 -0.09 16.11 -5.42
N ASN A 80 -0.57 14.97 -5.92
CA ASN A 80 -1.99 14.61 -5.96
C ASN A 80 -2.41 13.78 -4.74
N LYS A 81 -1.54 13.67 -3.73
CA LYS A 81 -1.80 12.96 -2.46
C LYS A 81 -2.14 11.47 -2.63
N GLN A 82 -1.54 10.82 -3.62
CA GLN A 82 -1.71 9.39 -3.95
C GLN A 82 -0.54 8.55 -3.40
N LEU A 83 -0.34 8.58 -2.08
CA LEU A 83 0.64 7.74 -1.37
C LEU A 83 -0.09 6.85 -0.36
N PHE A 84 0.15 5.55 -0.47
CA PHE A 84 -0.59 4.55 0.26
C PHE A 84 0.34 3.51 0.89
N GLY A 85 -0.06 2.99 2.05
CA GLY A 85 0.55 1.85 2.71
C GLY A 85 -0.31 0.60 2.54
N VAL A 86 0.31 -0.53 2.21
CA VAL A 86 -0.34 -1.84 2.11
C VAL A 86 0.39 -2.89 2.93
N TYR A 87 -0.36 -3.70 3.67
CA TYR A 87 0.23 -4.71 4.55
C TYR A 87 0.77 -5.92 3.78
N GLN A 88 2.09 -6.11 3.83
CA GLN A 88 2.80 -7.19 3.17
C GLN A 88 2.40 -8.57 3.69
N GLY A 89 2.04 -8.68 4.99
CA GLY A 89 1.68 -9.97 5.59
C GLY A 89 0.34 -10.53 5.11
N ALA A 90 -0.52 -9.69 4.50
CA ALA A 90 -1.73 -10.16 3.82
C ALA A 90 -1.42 -10.76 2.43
N SER A 91 -0.27 -10.47 1.84
CA SER A 91 0.06 -10.91 0.48
C SER A 91 0.28 -12.42 0.40
N ARG A 92 -0.21 -13.04 -0.69
CA ARG A 92 -0.11 -14.49 -0.93
C ARG A 92 -0.83 -15.30 0.15
N THR A 93 -1.97 -14.79 0.61
CA THR A 93 -2.88 -15.46 1.54
C THR A 93 -4.29 -15.48 0.96
N LEU A 94 -5.21 -16.22 1.57
CA LEU A 94 -6.62 -16.24 1.15
C LEU A 94 -7.36 -14.92 1.46
N SER A 95 -6.78 -14.03 2.27
CA SER A 95 -7.34 -12.70 2.59
C SER A 95 -6.76 -11.58 1.73
N ASP A 96 -5.89 -11.90 0.77
CA ASP A 96 -5.18 -10.91 -0.04
C ASP A 96 -6.07 -10.14 -1.03
N PHE A 97 -7.28 -10.66 -1.29
CA PHE A 97 -8.33 -10.00 -2.06
C PHE A 97 -8.66 -8.60 -1.51
N ALA A 98 -8.60 -8.43 -0.19
CA ALA A 98 -8.85 -7.15 0.45
C ALA A 98 -7.77 -6.11 0.10
N MET A 99 -6.51 -6.51 -0.06
CA MET A 99 -5.45 -5.59 -0.48
C MET A 99 -5.59 -5.20 -1.95
N ILE A 100 -6.06 -6.13 -2.80
CA ILE A 100 -6.39 -5.83 -4.20
C ILE A 100 -7.55 -4.83 -4.25
N GLN A 101 -8.60 -5.01 -3.45
CA GLN A 101 -9.70 -4.06 -3.33
C GLN A 101 -9.24 -2.68 -2.85
N PHE A 102 -8.30 -2.63 -1.91
CA PHE A 102 -7.74 -1.36 -1.45
C PHE A 102 -7.00 -0.63 -2.56
N ILE A 103 -6.11 -1.32 -3.28
CA ILE A 103 -5.41 -0.74 -4.44
C ILE A 103 -6.42 -0.24 -5.48
N ALA A 104 -7.43 -1.05 -5.82
CA ALA A 104 -8.45 -0.67 -6.79
C ALA A 104 -9.26 0.55 -6.33
N LYS A 105 -9.68 0.59 -5.07
CA LYS A 105 -10.41 1.75 -4.49
C LYS A 105 -9.54 3.01 -4.43
N SER A 106 -8.26 2.89 -4.12
CA SER A 106 -7.32 4.01 -4.14
C SER A 106 -7.18 4.62 -5.54
N LEU A 107 -7.16 3.78 -6.59
CA LEU A 107 -7.01 4.23 -7.98
C LEU A 107 -8.34 4.70 -8.60
N TYR A 108 -9.46 4.11 -8.19
CA TYR A 108 -10.78 4.30 -8.78
C TYR A 108 -11.85 4.52 -7.68
N PRO A 109 -11.77 5.61 -6.90
CA PRO A 109 -12.58 5.78 -5.69
C PRO A 109 -14.09 5.80 -5.95
N GLU A 110 -14.53 6.38 -7.07
CA GLU A 110 -15.96 6.45 -7.43
C GLU A 110 -16.55 5.08 -7.79
N GLN A 111 -15.79 4.26 -8.50
CA GLN A 111 -16.21 2.93 -8.94
C GLN A 111 -16.27 1.93 -7.78
N PHE A 112 -15.50 2.17 -6.71
CA PHE A 112 -15.39 1.31 -5.54
C PHE A 112 -15.88 1.99 -4.26
N LYS A 113 -16.77 2.98 -4.36
CA LYS A 113 -17.24 3.77 -3.22
C LYS A 113 -17.90 2.93 -2.13
N ASP A 114 -18.58 1.85 -2.52
CA ASP A 114 -19.29 0.88 -1.69
C ASP A 114 -18.41 -0.25 -1.13
N VAL A 115 -17.16 -0.36 -1.58
CA VAL A 115 -16.21 -1.36 -1.09
C VAL A 115 -15.45 -0.84 0.12
N ASP A 116 -15.45 -1.60 1.22
CA ASP A 116 -14.59 -1.35 2.38
C ASP A 116 -13.52 -2.45 2.49
N PRO A 117 -12.30 -2.20 1.99
CA PRO A 117 -11.25 -3.22 1.94
C PRO A 117 -10.78 -3.67 3.33
N VAL A 118 -10.67 -2.75 4.29
CA VAL A 118 -10.20 -3.08 5.64
C VAL A 118 -11.27 -3.87 6.38
N LYS A 119 -12.54 -3.47 6.24
CA LYS A 119 -13.65 -4.26 6.79
C LYS A 119 -13.69 -5.66 6.18
N ASN A 120 -13.57 -5.78 4.87
CA ASN A 120 -13.58 -7.09 4.19
C ASN A 120 -12.43 -8.00 4.65
N TYR A 121 -11.24 -7.43 4.91
CA TYR A 121 -10.13 -8.16 5.52
C TYR A 121 -10.50 -8.69 6.91
N LEU A 122 -11.08 -7.84 7.77
CA LEU A 122 -11.47 -8.23 9.14
C LEU A 122 -12.64 -9.23 9.17
N ASP A 123 -13.63 -9.07 8.28
CA ASP A 123 -14.76 -9.98 8.13
C ASP A 123 -14.30 -11.38 7.70
N TYR A 124 -13.27 -11.47 6.85
CA TYR A 124 -12.65 -12.75 6.50
C TYR A 124 -12.08 -13.46 7.73
N TYR A 125 -11.34 -12.73 8.57
CA TYR A 125 -10.81 -13.28 9.82
C TYR A 125 -11.95 -13.73 10.75
N GLU A 126 -12.96 -12.89 10.94
CA GLU A 126 -14.10 -13.19 11.82
C GLU A 126 -14.89 -14.42 11.36
N LYS A 127 -15.02 -14.62 10.06
CA LYS A 127 -15.77 -15.74 9.49
C LYS A 127 -15.00 -17.05 9.49
N TYR A 128 -13.69 -17.01 9.26
CA TYR A 128 -12.91 -18.22 8.92
C TYR A 128 -11.77 -18.53 9.89
N LEU A 129 -11.39 -17.61 10.78
CA LEU A 129 -10.23 -17.77 11.67
C LEU A 129 -10.63 -17.55 13.13
N PRO A 130 -9.95 -18.19 14.09
CA PRO A 130 -10.28 -18.07 15.51
C PRO A 130 -9.77 -16.77 16.17
N VAL A 131 -9.22 -15.84 15.38
CA VAL A 131 -8.59 -14.61 15.85
C VAL A 131 -9.08 -13.43 15.00
N LYS A 132 -9.29 -12.28 15.64
CA LYS A 132 -9.57 -11.01 14.97
C LYS A 132 -8.35 -10.10 15.12
N PRO A 133 -7.66 -9.77 14.02
CA PRO A 133 -6.43 -9.02 14.10
C PRO A 133 -6.73 -7.54 14.30
N GLU A 134 -6.01 -6.90 15.21
CA GLU A 134 -6.10 -5.45 15.46
C GLU A 134 -4.81 -4.78 15.00
N GLY A 135 -4.93 -3.65 14.31
CA GLY A 135 -3.79 -2.93 13.75
C GLY A 135 -4.13 -2.20 12.46
N THR A 136 -3.11 -1.90 11.66
CA THR A 136 -3.24 -1.09 10.44
C THR A 136 -2.86 -1.90 9.21
N PHE A 137 -3.84 -2.31 8.41
CA PHE A 137 -3.64 -3.21 7.27
C PHE A 137 -3.59 -2.50 5.91
N ALA A 138 -4.24 -1.34 5.81
CA ALA A 138 -4.19 -0.47 4.64
C ALA A 138 -4.41 0.99 5.08
N VAL A 139 -3.68 1.93 4.49
CA VAL A 139 -3.76 3.34 4.90
C VAL A 139 -3.36 4.30 3.79
N ALA A 140 -4.02 5.46 3.69
CA ALA A 140 -3.58 6.58 2.87
C ALA A 140 -2.74 7.55 3.70
N ALA A 141 -1.70 8.14 3.11
CA ALA A 141 -0.86 9.12 3.80
C ALA A 141 -1.63 10.41 4.12
N TRP A 142 -2.58 10.77 3.26
CA TRP A 142 -3.45 11.93 3.41
C TRP A 142 -4.92 11.49 3.52
N GLN A 143 -5.69 12.23 4.32
CA GLN A 143 -7.15 12.11 4.42
C GLN A 143 -7.84 13.04 3.43
#